data_AF-X1U7A0-F1
#
_entry.id   AF-X1U7A0-F1
#
_cell.length_a   1.000
_cell.length_b   1.000
_cell.length_c   1.000
_cell.angle_alpha   90.00
_cell.angle_beta   90.00
_cell.angle_gamma   90.00
#
_symmetry.space_group_name_H-M   'P 1'
#
loop_
_entity.id
_entity.type
_entity.pdbx_description
1 polymer ?
#
loop_
_entity_poly.entity_id
_entity_poly.type
_entity_poly.pdbx_seq_one_letter_code
_entity_poly.pdbx_strand_id
1 'polypeptide(L)'
;GNNPYTLCTIFLGNGIQISLNFKCAIQDKPRSITDAFIVGEDFIEKDKLALILVDNIFYGQEFIGKVRRTVNRDEGATIFVYYVNDPTRLE
;
A
#
# COMPACT_ATOMS: atom_id res chain seq x y z
N GLY A 1 -1.70 1.97 27.60
CA GLY A 1 -0.61 2.18 26.62
C GLY A 1 -1.20 1.95 25.24
N ASN A 2 -1.08 2.91 24.33
CA ASN A 2 -1.73 2.86 23.02
C ASN A 2 -1.03 1.83 22.13
N ASN A 3 -1.63 0.65 21.97
CA ASN A 3 -1.15 -0.36 21.04
C ASN A 3 -1.49 0.08 19.60
N PRO A 4 -0.52 0.15 18.66
CA PRO A 4 -0.76 0.55 17.28
C PRO A 4 -1.77 -0.35 16.55
N TYR A 5 -1.89 -1.63 16.92
CA TYR A 5 -2.99 -2.48 16.42
C TYR A 5 -4.36 -1.89 16.74
N THR A 6 -4.55 -1.46 17.99
CA THR A 6 -5.83 -0.92 18.46
C THR A 6 -6.19 0.36 17.72
N LEU A 7 -5.21 1.23 17.45
CA LEU A 7 -5.45 2.46 16.67
C LEU A 7 -5.87 2.14 15.23
N CYS A 8 -5.19 1.21 14.56
CA CYS A 8 -5.52 0.80 13.21
C CYS A 8 -6.96 0.27 13.11
N THR A 9 -7.37 -0.60 14.05
CA THR A 9 -8.75 -1.11 14.11
C THR A 9 -9.77 -0.03 14.45
N ILE A 10 -9.44 0.94 15.31
CA ILE A 10 -10.37 2.05 15.64
C ILE A 10 -10.60 2.96 14.44
N PHE A 11 -9.55 3.32 13.70
CA PHE A 11 -9.67 4.28 12.60
C PHE A 11 -10.19 3.65 11.30
N LEU A 12 -9.72 2.46 10.94
CA LEU A 12 -10.11 1.80 9.69
C LEU A 12 -11.31 0.87 9.87
N GLY A 13 -11.55 0.38 11.08
CA GLY A 13 -12.53 -0.67 11.32
C GLY A 13 -12.19 -1.95 10.55
N ASN A 14 -13.23 -2.72 10.20
CA ASN A 14 -13.12 -3.88 9.32
C ASN A 14 -13.40 -3.57 7.83
N GLY A 15 -13.79 -2.34 7.50
CA GLY A 15 -14.07 -1.90 6.11
C GLY A 15 -15.42 -2.33 5.54
N ILE A 16 -16.23 -3.12 6.26
CA ILE A 16 -17.48 -3.69 5.74
C ILE A 16 -18.47 -2.61 5.26
N GLN A 17 -18.50 -1.47 5.94
CA GLN A 17 -19.34 -0.32 5.62
C GLN A 17 -19.11 0.27 4.21
N ILE A 18 -17.96 0.00 3.61
CA ILE A 18 -17.60 0.40 2.23
C ILE A 18 -17.26 -0.81 1.35
N SER A 19 -17.74 -2.00 1.74
CA SER A 19 -17.49 -3.26 1.02
C SER A 19 -16.02 -3.61 0.84
N LEU A 20 -15.17 -3.19 1.77
CA LEU A 20 -13.76 -3.58 1.84
C LEU A 20 -13.52 -4.51 3.04
N ASN A 21 -12.38 -5.19 3.02
CA ASN A 21 -11.89 -6.00 4.13
C ASN A 21 -10.54 -5.46 4.58
N PHE A 22 -10.53 -4.76 5.71
CA PHE A 22 -9.29 -4.26 6.29
C PHE A 22 -8.79 -5.21 7.37
N LYS A 23 -7.48 -5.42 7.36
CA LYS A 23 -6.79 -6.05 8.47
C LYS A 23 -5.48 -5.30 8.71
N CYS A 24 -5.00 -5.38 9.93
CA CYS A 24 -3.80 -4.69 10.37
C CYS A 24 -2.73 -5.73 10.71
N ALA A 25 -1.47 -5.36 10.57
CA ALA A 25 -0.32 -6.12 11.04
C ALA A 25 0.69 -5.15 11.68
N ILE A 26 1.37 -5.56 12.74
CA ILE A 26 2.40 -4.74 13.40
C ILE A 26 3.73 -4.95 12.70
N GLN A 27 4.38 -3.81 12.43
CA GLN A 27 5.80 -3.75 12.18
C GLN A 27 6.51 -3.32 13.47
N ASP A 28 7.20 -4.24 14.14
CA ASP A 28 7.79 -3.97 15.48
C ASP A 28 8.85 -2.87 15.49
N LYS A 29 9.49 -2.61 14.35
CA LYS A 29 10.53 -1.58 14.18
C LYS A 29 10.54 -1.05 12.74
N PRO A 30 10.85 0.23 12.52
CA PRO A 30 10.93 0.79 11.17
C PRO A 30 12.01 0.06 10.37
N ARG A 31 11.57 -0.67 9.33
CA ARG A 31 12.44 -1.37 8.37
C ARG A 31 12.11 -0.91 6.96
N SER A 32 12.94 -1.32 6.00
CA SER A 32 12.75 -1.02 4.58
C SER A 32 11.36 -1.40 4.09
N ILE A 33 10.91 -0.77 3.00
CA ILE A 33 9.63 -1.08 2.34
C ILE A 33 9.44 -2.57 2.01
N THR A 34 10.53 -3.30 1.76
CA THR A 34 10.52 -4.74 1.50
C THR A 34 9.94 -5.55 2.68
N ASP A 35 10.04 -5.02 3.89
CA ASP A 35 9.50 -5.65 5.10
C ASP A 35 7.96 -5.72 5.09
N ALA A 36 7.29 -4.84 4.33
CA ALA A 36 5.84 -4.91 4.16
C ALA A 36 5.40 -6.22 3.51
N PHE A 37 6.23 -6.80 2.62
CA PHE A 37 5.94 -8.10 2.02
C PHE A 37 6.11 -9.26 3.00
N ILE A 38 7.00 -9.11 3.99
CA ILE A 38 7.22 -10.12 5.04
C ILE A 38 6.10 -10.03 6.08
N VAL A 39 5.81 -8.83 6.57
CA VAL A 39 4.74 -8.59 7.56
C VAL A 39 3.36 -8.93 6.99
N GLY A 40 3.17 -8.74 5.68
CA GLY A 40 1.94 -9.05 4.97
C GLY A 40 1.92 -10.41 4.27
N GLU A 41 2.89 -11.31 4.50
CA GLU A 41 2.98 -12.58 3.76
C GLU A 41 1.68 -13.40 3.82
N ASP A 42 1.12 -13.54 5.03
CA ASP A 42 -0.15 -14.22 5.29
C ASP A 42 -1.37 -13.58 4.59
N PHE A 43 -1.24 -12.34 4.10
CA PHE A 43 -2.27 -11.63 3.35
C PHE A 43 -2.18 -11.78 1.85
N ILE A 44 -0.95 -11.81 1.36
CA ILE A 44 -0.65 -11.73 -0.07
C ILE A 44 -0.93 -13.09 -0.73
N GLU A 45 -0.70 -14.18 0.00
CA GLU A 45 -0.86 -15.56 -0.45
C GLU A 45 -0.26 -15.76 -1.86
N LYS A 46 -1.12 -15.96 -2.88
CA LYS A 46 -0.72 -16.11 -4.29
C LYS A 46 -1.39 -15.09 -5.22
N ASP A 47 -2.02 -14.07 -4.66
CA ASP A 47 -2.77 -13.07 -5.43
C ASP A 47 -1.87 -11.92 -5.91
N LYS A 48 -2.34 -11.19 -6.95
CA LYS A 48 -1.71 -9.96 -7.40
C LYS A 48 -1.80 -8.89 -6.30
N LEU A 49 -0.67 -8.28 -5.94
CA LEU A 49 -0.59 -7.27 -4.89
C LEU A 49 -0.24 -5.89 -5.45
N ALA A 50 -0.78 -4.85 -4.82
CA ALA A 50 -0.29 -3.48 -4.94
C ALA A 50 0.18 -2.95 -3.58
N LEU A 51 1.32 -2.26 -3.56
CA LEU A 51 1.87 -1.59 -2.37
C LEU A 51 1.84 -0.07 -2.56
N ILE A 52 1.33 0.65 -1.57
CA ILE A 52 1.25 2.11 -1.53
C ILE A 52 1.73 2.60 -0.17
N LEU A 53 2.51 3.69 -0.14
CA LEU A 53 2.89 4.37 1.11
C LEU A 53 1.84 5.42 1.45
N VAL A 54 1.50 5.53 2.74
CA VAL A 54 0.38 6.35 3.24
C VAL A 54 0.61 7.87 3.12
N ASP A 55 1.86 8.27 2.96
CA ASP A 55 2.27 9.67 2.77
C ASP A 55 2.22 10.12 1.30
N ASN A 56 1.91 9.22 0.37
CA ASN A 56 1.79 9.55 -1.05
C ASN A 56 0.36 9.91 -1.44
N ILE A 57 0.19 11.09 -2.03
CA ILE A 57 -1.08 11.55 -2.62
C ILE A 57 -0.97 11.50 -4.13
N PHE A 58 -1.81 10.68 -4.77
CA PHE A 58 -1.89 10.56 -6.23
C PHE A 58 -3.15 11.24 -6.77
N TYR A 59 -2.96 12.17 -7.71
CA TYR A 59 -4.07 12.86 -8.37
C TYR A 59 -3.75 13.13 -9.85
N GLY A 60 -4.75 12.99 -10.72
CA GLY A 60 -4.65 13.31 -12.14
C GLY A 60 -5.64 12.52 -13.00
N GLN A 61 -6.12 13.14 -14.08
CA GLN A 61 -7.19 12.58 -14.92
C GLN A 61 -6.84 11.20 -15.51
N GLU A 62 -5.56 10.97 -15.85
CA GLU A 62 -5.09 9.73 -16.47
C GLU A 62 -4.67 8.64 -15.47
N PHE A 63 -4.61 8.94 -14.17
CA PHE A 63 -4.07 8.00 -13.17
C PHE A 63 -4.91 6.72 -13.08
N ILE A 64 -6.24 6.87 -13.02
CA ILE A 64 -7.17 5.74 -12.95
C ILE A 64 -7.01 4.82 -14.18
N GLY A 65 -6.85 5.41 -15.37
CA GLY A 65 -6.62 4.64 -16.60
C GLY A 65 -5.32 3.85 -16.57
N LYS A 66 -4.24 4.44 -16.03
CA LYS A 66 -2.94 3.75 -15.86
C LYS A 66 -3.02 2.61 -14.85
N VAL A 67 -3.68 2.82 -13.72
CA VAL A 67 -3.89 1.77 -12.70
C VAL A 67 -4.69 0.61 -13.29
N ARG A 68 -5.81 0.87 -13.98
CA ARG A 68 -6.62 -0.19 -14.62
C ARG A 68 -5.83 -1.05 -15.60
N ARG A 69 -4.99 -0.45 -16.43
CA ARG A 69 -4.12 -1.21 -17.37
C ARG A 69 -3.12 -2.10 -16.62
N THR A 70 -2.64 -1.65 -15.47
CA THR A 70 -1.66 -2.38 -14.66
C THR A 70 -2.29 -3.60 -13.99
N VAL A 71 -3.51 -3.47 -13.48
CA VAL A 71 -4.25 -4.60 -12.85
C VAL A 71 -4.50 -5.75 -13.84
N ASN A 72 -4.67 -5.44 -15.13
CA ASN A 72 -4.87 -6.44 -16.17
C ASN A 72 -3.59 -7.16 -16.64
N ARG A 73 -2.42 -6.83 -16.06
CA ARG A 73 -1.17 -7.50 -16.40
C ARG A 73 -1.06 -8.81 -15.63
N ASP A 74 -0.74 -9.91 -16.31
CA ASP A 74 -0.70 -11.24 -15.68
C ASP A 74 0.62 -11.57 -15.00
N GLU A 75 1.74 -11.00 -15.48
CA GLU A 75 3.07 -11.33 -14.96
C GLU A 75 3.99 -10.12 -14.84
N GLY A 76 4.87 -10.15 -13.84
CA GLY A 76 5.87 -9.12 -13.55
C GLY A 76 5.39 -8.04 -12.58
N ALA A 77 6.16 -6.95 -12.48
CA ALA A 77 5.87 -5.82 -11.59
C ALA A 77 5.74 -4.52 -12.39
N THR A 78 4.98 -3.57 -11.85
CA THR A 78 4.85 -2.21 -12.41
C THR A 78 5.15 -1.21 -11.31
N ILE A 79 6.10 -0.32 -11.57
CA ILE A 79 6.51 0.74 -10.64
C ILE A 79 6.05 2.06 -11.24
N PHE A 80 5.32 2.85 -10.45
CA PHE A 80 4.95 4.21 -10.83
C PHE A 80 6.03 5.17 -10.35
N VAL A 81 6.70 5.81 -11.30
CA VAL A 81 7.66 6.88 -11.04
C VAL A 81 7.06 8.21 -11.45
N TYR A 82 7.29 9.25 -10.64
CA TYR A 82 6.90 10.62 -10.95
C TYR A 82 8.13 11.51 -11.02
N TYR A 83 8.08 12.49 -11.92
CA TYR A 83 9.16 13.46 -12.06
C TYR A 83 9.16 14.41 -10.87
N VAL A 84 10.26 14.44 -10.12
CA VAL A 84 10.48 15.41 -9.06
C VAL A 84 11.46 16.47 -9.53
N ASN A 85 11.21 17.73 -9.18
CA ASN A 85 12.10 18.84 -9.52
C ASN A 85 13.47 18.72 -8.84
N ASP A 86 13.54 18.03 -7.71
CA ASP A 86 14.77 17.80 -6.94
C ASP A 86 14.83 16.31 -6.54
N PRO A 87 15.59 15.47 -7.28
CA PRO A 87 15.70 14.04 -7.02
C PRO A 87 16.47 13.73 -5.72
N THR A 88 17.26 14.68 -5.20
CA THR A 88 18.06 14.52 -3.97
C THR A 88 17.22 14.56 -2.69
N ARG A 89 15.91 14.87 -2.77
CA ARG A 89 14.99 14.87 -1.63
C ARG A 89 14.24 13.55 -1.41
N LEU A 90 14.50 12.53 -2.22
CA LEU A 90 13.87 11.21 -2.13
C LEU A 90 14.63 10.22 -1.21
N GLU A 91 15.50 10.73 -0.32
CA GLU A 91 16.26 9.91 0.66
C GLU A 91 15.41 9.48 1.86
#